data_AF-A0A6S6UM99-F1
#
_entry.id   AF-A0A6S6UM99-F1
#
_cell.length_a   1.000
_cell.length_b   1.000
_cell.length_c   1.000
_cell.angle_alpha   90.00
_cell.angle_beta   90.00
_cell.angle_gamma   90.00
#
_symmetry.space_group_name_H-M   'P 1'
#
loop_
_entity.id
_entity.type
_entity.pdbx_description
1 polymer ?
#
loop_
_entity_poly.entity_id
_entity_poly.type
_entity_poly.pdbx_seq_one_letter_code
_entity_poly.pdbx_strand_id
1 'polypeptide(L)'
;MESILSWVLIGAGIILVLFPFLLGLMIPQHQQATRVELVRAPLDTVWDAISELSRQTEWRTDLKSVQLKDDDDGMRWIEVPLRGSKITLRKMKEVEKKELLLQMERGSTVQGTRLAILSAVPGGTRITFTETAELKNPIKRLFAQLGGKLDRRLNQYIHQLKEAHNQ
;
A
#
# COMPACT_ATOMS: atom_id res chain seq x y z
N MET A 1 35.35 -13.24 35.37
CA MET A 1 34.61 -13.84 34.24
C MET A 1 33.25 -13.19 34.06
N GLU A 2 32.44 -13.05 35.12
CA GLU A 2 31.14 -12.35 35.12
C GLU A 2 31.16 -11.00 34.36
N SER A 3 32.09 -10.10 34.72
CA SER A 3 32.17 -8.76 34.11
C SER A 3 32.50 -8.77 32.62
N ILE A 4 33.36 -9.69 32.17
CA ILE A 4 33.75 -9.83 30.76
C ILE A 4 32.55 -10.35 29.96
N LEU A 5 31.83 -11.34 30.48
CA LEU A 5 30.60 -11.85 29.86
C LEU A 5 29.54 -10.76 29.74
N SER A 6 29.35 -9.93 30.78
CA SER A 6 28.43 -8.79 30.74
C SER A 6 28.79 -7.80 29.63
N TRP A 7 30.06 -7.42 29.49
CA TRP A 7 30.50 -6.51 28.42
C TRP A 7 30.35 -7.10 27.03
N VAL A 8 30.60 -8.40 26.86
CA VAL A 8 30.37 -9.11 25.59
C VAL A 8 28.89 -9.12 25.24
N LEU A 9 28.00 -9.40 26.19
CA LEU A 9 26.55 -9.39 25.97
C LEU A 9 26.03 -7.99 25.61
N ILE A 10 26.54 -6.95 26.28
CA ILE A 10 26.19 -5.55 25.99
C ILE A 10 26.68 -5.17 24.58
N GLY A 11 27.94 -5.50 24.24
CA GLY A 11 28.50 -5.25 22.93
C GLY A 11 27.74 -5.96 21.80
N ALA A 12 27.41 -7.23 22.00
CA ALA A 12 26.61 -8.00 21.07
C ALA A 12 25.20 -7.39 20.89
N GLY A 13 24.57 -6.96 21.98
CA GLY A 13 23.28 -6.27 21.94
C GLY A 13 23.32 -4.95 21.16
N ILE A 14 24.37 -4.15 21.35
CA ILE A 14 24.57 -2.90 20.60
C ILE A 14 24.73 -3.22 19.11
N ILE A 15 25.58 -4.18 18.75
CA ILE A 15 25.81 -4.56 17.35
C ILE A 15 24.51 -5.04 16.71
N LEU A 16 23.71 -5.85 17.42
CA LEU A 16 22.44 -6.38 16.93
C LEU A 16 21.43 -5.29 16.56
N VAL A 17 21.47 -4.13 17.22
CA VAL A 17 20.58 -2.99 16.92
C VAL A 17 21.22 -2.01 15.93
N LEU A 18 22.50 -1.71 16.11
CA LEU A 18 23.23 -0.72 15.32
C LEU A 18 23.39 -1.17 13.87
N PHE A 19 23.72 -2.45 13.66
CA PHE A 19 23.95 -2.99 12.32
C PHE A 19 22.72 -2.89 11.40
N PRO A 20 21.52 -3.39 11.76
CA PRO A 20 20.33 -3.24 10.91
C PRO A 20 19.90 -1.77 10.76
N PHE A 21 20.14 -0.92 11.77
CA PHE A 21 19.87 0.51 11.66
C PHE A 21 20.74 1.18 10.59
N LEU A 22 22.06 0.92 10.59
CA LEU A 22 23.01 1.45 9.61
C LEU A 22 22.70 0.96 8.19
N LEU A 23 22.41 -0.33 8.03
CA LEU A 23 21.96 -0.87 6.73
C LEU A 23 20.66 -0.21 6.27
N GLY A 24 19.73 0.04 7.19
CA GLY A 24 18.48 0.75 6.91
C GLY A 24 18.66 2.19 6.43
N LEU A 25 19.72 2.89 6.87
CA LEU A 25 20.01 4.26 6.44
C LEU A 25 20.43 4.34 4.97
N MET A 26 21.05 3.27 4.45
CA MET A 26 21.42 3.17 3.04
C MET A 26 20.22 2.88 2.12
N ILE A 27 19.07 2.49 2.69
CA ILE A 27 17.86 2.17 1.91
C ILE A 27 17.03 3.44 1.71
N PRO A 28 16.53 3.68 0.48
CA PRO A 28 15.66 4.82 0.19
C PRO A 28 14.46 4.89 1.13
N GLN A 29 14.15 6.12 1.58
CA GLN A 29 12.94 6.39 2.37
C GLN A 29 11.67 6.13 1.56
N HIS A 30 11.71 6.41 0.27
CA HIS A 30 10.60 6.20 -0.66
C HIS A 30 10.84 4.90 -1.41
N GLN A 31 9.93 3.95 -1.22
CA GLN A 31 9.90 2.73 -2.01
C GLN A 31 8.70 2.79 -2.94
N GLN A 32 8.89 2.41 -4.20
CA GLN A 32 7.84 2.47 -5.21
C GLN A 32 7.70 1.11 -5.88
N ALA A 33 6.46 0.67 -6.06
CA ALA A 33 6.11 -0.49 -6.86
C ALA A 33 5.13 -0.06 -7.95
N THR A 34 5.48 -0.34 -9.21
CA THR A 34 4.62 -0.09 -10.37
C THR A 34 4.28 -1.40 -11.06
N ARG A 35 3.00 -1.58 -11.41
CA ARG A 35 2.48 -2.75 -12.13
C ARG A 35 1.54 -2.29 -13.23
N VAL A 36 1.70 -2.89 -14.41
CA VAL A 36 0.82 -2.67 -15.56
C VAL A 36 0.11 -3.98 -15.84
N GLU A 37 -1.21 -3.94 -15.80
CA GLU A 37 -2.04 -5.14 -15.91
C GLU A 37 -3.20 -4.89 -16.88
N LEU A 38 -3.64 -5.97 -17.52
CA LEU A 38 -4.85 -5.98 -18.33
C LEU A 38 -5.98 -6.63 -17.51
N VAL A 39 -7.05 -5.88 -17.29
CA VAL A 39 -8.30 -6.39 -16.72
C VAL A 39 -9.26 -6.63 -17.87
N ARG A 40 -9.81 -7.84 -17.98
CA ARG A 40 -10.75 -8.24 -19.04
C ARG A 40 -12.16 -7.77 -18.71
N ALA A 41 -12.31 -6.45 -18.56
CA ALA A 41 -13.57 -5.78 -18.31
C ALA A 41 -13.60 -4.39 -18.99
N PRO A 42 -14.80 -3.86 -19.29
CA PRO A 42 -14.97 -2.49 -19.77
C PRO A 42 -14.38 -1.45 -18.80
N LEU A 43 -13.96 -0.31 -19.35
CA LEU A 43 -13.35 0.79 -18.58
C LEU A 43 -14.26 1.27 -17.45
N ASP A 44 -15.55 1.39 -17.71
CA ASP A 44 -16.54 1.84 -16.73
C ASP A 44 -16.63 0.89 -15.53
N THR A 45 -16.67 -0.42 -15.79
CA THR A 45 -16.70 -1.44 -14.73
C THR A 45 -15.44 -1.39 -13.86
N VAL A 46 -14.27 -1.26 -14.47
CA VAL A 46 -13.00 -1.20 -13.74
C VAL A 46 -12.88 0.11 -12.98
N TRP A 47 -13.33 1.21 -13.56
CA TRP A 47 -13.36 2.53 -12.92
C TRP A 47 -14.24 2.49 -11.68
N ASP A 48 -15.50 2.08 -11.82
CA ASP A 48 -16.46 2.00 -10.71
C ASP A 48 -15.92 1.10 -9.59
N ALA A 49 -15.28 -0.02 -9.91
CA ALA A 49 -14.71 -0.93 -8.93
C ALA A 49 -13.60 -0.29 -8.06
N ILE A 50 -12.82 0.66 -8.60
CA ILE A 50 -11.72 1.31 -7.87
C ILE A 50 -12.09 2.69 -7.31
N SER A 51 -13.06 3.39 -7.92
CA SER A 51 -13.50 4.73 -7.49
C SER A 51 -14.65 4.69 -6.51
N GLU A 52 -15.49 3.64 -6.55
CA GLU A 52 -16.57 3.43 -5.57
C GLU A 52 -16.01 2.76 -4.32
N LEU A 53 -15.71 3.58 -3.33
CA LEU A 53 -14.96 3.19 -2.14
C LEU A 53 -15.83 2.43 -1.14
N SER A 54 -17.14 2.69 -1.13
CA SER A 54 -18.08 1.98 -0.26
C SER A 54 -18.21 0.50 -0.63
N ARG A 55 -17.97 0.16 -1.90
CA ARG A 55 -18.12 -1.19 -2.46
C ARG A 55 -16.83 -1.99 -2.50
N GLN A 56 -15.73 -1.47 -1.95
CA GLN A 56 -14.43 -2.16 -1.93
C GLN A 56 -14.51 -3.53 -1.27
N THR A 57 -15.35 -3.71 -0.24
CA THR A 57 -15.51 -5.00 0.46
C THR A 57 -16.22 -6.06 -0.37
N GLU A 58 -16.89 -5.71 -1.47
CA GLU A 58 -17.57 -6.67 -2.33
C GLU A 58 -16.58 -7.58 -3.08
N TRP A 59 -15.39 -7.07 -3.36
CA TRP A 59 -14.37 -7.77 -4.13
C TRP A 59 -13.02 -7.91 -3.41
N ARG A 60 -12.75 -7.10 -2.38
CA ARG A 60 -11.54 -7.21 -1.55
C ARG A 60 -11.77 -8.06 -0.30
N THR A 61 -11.31 -9.30 -0.38
CA THR A 61 -11.23 -10.26 0.72
C THR A 61 -10.26 -9.87 1.83
N ASP A 62 -9.34 -8.91 1.61
CA ASP A 62 -8.43 -8.42 2.65
C ASP A 62 -9.07 -7.40 3.61
N LEU A 63 -10.26 -6.89 3.27
CA LEU A 63 -10.97 -5.89 4.04
C LEU A 63 -12.09 -6.48 4.89
N LYS A 64 -12.22 -5.98 6.12
CA LYS A 64 -13.36 -6.24 7.01
C LYS A 64 -14.49 -5.23 6.77
N SER A 65 -14.15 -3.96 6.63
CA SER A 65 -15.11 -2.89 6.38
C SER A 65 -14.42 -1.64 5.82
N VAL A 66 -15.23 -0.81 5.16
CA VAL A 66 -14.89 0.56 4.78
C VAL A 66 -15.85 1.51 5.50
N GLN A 67 -15.29 2.57 6.11
CA GLN A 67 -16.06 3.59 6.82
C GLN A 67 -15.75 4.94 6.20
N LEU A 68 -16.73 5.53 5.51
CA LEU A 68 -16.62 6.90 5.02
C LEU A 68 -16.53 7.85 6.22
N LYS A 69 -15.78 8.94 6.06
CA LYS A 69 -15.76 10.03 7.03
C LYS A 69 -16.58 11.19 6.51
N ASP A 70 -17.41 11.74 7.39
CA ASP A 70 -18.24 12.91 7.10
C ASP A 70 -17.45 14.24 7.20
N ASP A 71 -16.12 14.20 7.32
CA ASP A 71 -15.27 15.36 7.61
C ASP A 71 -14.66 16.06 6.38
N ASP A 72 -14.80 15.51 5.17
CA ASP A 72 -14.08 15.94 3.97
C ASP A 72 -14.84 15.63 2.67
N ASP A 73 -16.15 15.94 2.60
CA ASP A 73 -17.00 15.74 1.40
C ASP A 73 -16.93 14.32 0.78
N GLY A 74 -16.78 13.29 1.61
CA GLY A 74 -16.64 11.90 1.16
C GLY A 74 -15.28 11.55 0.53
N MET A 75 -14.31 12.47 0.56
CA MET A 75 -12.96 12.26 0.03
C MET A 75 -12.07 11.45 0.97
N ARG A 76 -12.50 11.21 2.21
CA ARG A 76 -11.73 10.50 3.22
C ARG A 76 -12.50 9.33 3.81
N TRP A 77 -11.80 8.22 4.00
CA TRP A 77 -12.39 7.01 4.59
C TRP A 77 -11.36 6.20 5.38
N ILE A 78 -11.86 5.26 6.17
CA ILE A 78 -11.06 4.33 6.94
C ILE A 78 -11.29 2.92 6.38
N GLU A 79 -10.21 2.30 5.91
CA GLU A 79 -10.16 0.88 5.64
C GLU A 79 -9.80 0.12 6.91
N VAL A 80 -10.65 -0.84 7.29
CA VAL A 80 -10.38 -1.79 8.37
C VAL A 80 -10.01 -3.12 7.73
N PRO A 81 -8.72 -3.48 7.67
CA PRO A 81 -8.32 -4.78 7.13
C PRO A 81 -8.69 -5.92 8.08
N LEU A 82 -8.86 -7.14 7.55
CA LEU A 82 -9.05 -8.35 8.38
C LEU A 82 -7.85 -8.62 9.29
N ARG A 83 -6.65 -8.22 8.86
CA ARG A 83 -5.40 -8.35 9.61
C ARG A 83 -4.59 -7.07 9.51
N GLY A 84 -4.02 -6.63 10.63
CA GLY A 84 -3.19 -5.43 10.70
C GLY A 84 -3.95 -4.22 11.25
N SER A 85 -3.42 -3.03 10.99
CA SER A 85 -3.94 -1.78 11.54
C SER A 85 -4.83 -1.07 10.53
N LYS A 86 -5.82 -0.33 11.02
CA LYS A 86 -6.66 0.56 10.19
C LYS A 86 -5.79 1.55 9.40
N ILE A 87 -6.21 1.84 8.18
CA ILE A 87 -5.56 2.81 7.30
C ILE A 87 -6.61 3.85 6.93
N THR A 88 -6.26 5.12 7.06
CA THR A 88 -7.08 6.20 6.53
C THR A 88 -6.62 6.50 5.12
N LEU A 89 -7.54 6.56 4.19
CA LEU A 89 -7.27 6.94 2.81
C LEU A 89 -7.95 8.25 2.50
N ARG A 90 -7.31 9.02 1.62
CA ARG A 90 -7.83 10.28 1.10
C ARG A 90 -7.67 10.34 -0.40
N LYS A 91 -8.72 10.77 -1.11
CA LYS A 91 -8.68 11.05 -2.54
C LYS A 91 -7.98 12.38 -2.76
N MET A 92 -6.84 12.35 -3.47
CA MET A 92 -6.02 13.53 -3.75
C MET A 92 -6.28 14.09 -5.14
N LYS A 93 -6.60 13.21 -6.10
CA LYS A 93 -6.93 13.56 -7.47
C LYS A 93 -7.82 12.48 -8.06
N GLU A 94 -8.83 12.92 -8.80
CA GLU A 94 -9.72 12.05 -9.56
C GLU A 94 -10.01 12.70 -10.91
N VAL A 95 -9.65 11.99 -11.97
CA VAL A 95 -10.00 12.32 -13.34
C VAL A 95 -10.79 11.14 -13.85
N GLU A 96 -12.08 11.36 -14.04
CA GLU A 96 -13.05 10.33 -14.39
C GLU A 96 -12.52 9.41 -15.52
N LYS A 97 -12.58 8.09 -15.28
CA LYS A 97 -12.18 7.02 -16.22
C LYS A 97 -10.73 7.10 -16.70
N LYS A 98 -9.86 7.84 -16.01
CA LYS A 98 -8.46 8.04 -16.42
C LYS A 98 -7.47 7.92 -15.29
N GLU A 99 -7.70 8.58 -14.17
CA GLU A 99 -6.68 8.72 -13.12
C GLU A 99 -7.31 8.82 -11.73
N LEU A 100 -6.82 8.02 -10.80
CA LEU A 100 -7.20 8.09 -9.39
C LEU A 100 -5.94 8.06 -8.52
N LEU A 101 -5.71 9.13 -7.75
CA LEU A 101 -4.62 9.24 -6.80
C LEU A 101 -5.16 9.26 -5.38
N LEU A 102 -4.70 8.30 -4.59
CA LEU A 102 -5.04 8.16 -3.18
C LEU A 102 -3.81 8.36 -2.31
N GLN A 103 -3.98 9.04 -1.19
CA GLN A 103 -3.00 9.11 -0.10
C GLN A 103 -3.41 8.17 1.02
N MET A 104 -2.46 7.42 1.57
CA MET A 104 -2.65 6.51 2.69
C MET A 104 -2.00 7.08 3.94
N GLU A 105 -2.71 7.02 5.06
CA GLU A 105 -2.32 7.59 6.34
C GLU A 105 -2.55 6.60 7.48
N ARG A 106 -1.71 6.70 8.51
CA ARG A 106 -1.87 6.00 9.78
C ARG A 106 -1.81 7.02 10.91
N GLY A 107 -2.97 7.34 11.48
CA GLY A 107 -3.09 8.50 12.37
C GLY A 107 -2.79 9.79 11.61
N SER A 108 -1.87 10.60 12.12
CA SER A 108 -1.39 11.84 11.48
C SER A 108 -0.23 11.65 10.50
N THR A 109 0.25 10.41 10.30
CA THR A 109 1.45 10.15 9.50
C THR A 109 1.09 9.55 8.15
N VAL A 110 1.48 10.26 7.08
CA VAL A 110 1.43 9.75 5.71
C VAL A 110 2.29 8.49 5.60
N GLN A 111 1.69 7.43 5.06
CA GLN A 111 2.32 6.14 4.81
C GLN A 111 2.71 5.97 3.34
N GLY A 112 2.16 6.81 2.44
CA GLY A 112 2.41 6.70 1.02
C GLY A 112 1.21 7.08 0.15
N THR A 113 1.29 6.74 -1.13
CA THR A 113 0.27 7.03 -2.14
C THR A 113 0.00 5.82 -3.02
N ARG A 114 -1.19 5.73 -3.59
CA ARG A 114 -1.55 4.78 -4.65
C ARG A 114 -2.16 5.55 -5.82
N LEU A 115 -1.54 5.43 -6.97
CA LEU A 115 -1.98 5.98 -8.24
C LEU A 115 -2.47 4.86 -9.14
N ALA A 116 -3.64 5.03 -9.74
CA ALA A 116 -4.16 4.19 -10.80
C ALA A 116 -4.36 5.05 -12.06
N ILE A 117 -3.77 4.63 -13.18
CA ILE A 117 -3.99 5.23 -14.50
C ILE A 117 -4.63 4.19 -15.40
N LEU A 118 -5.74 4.55 -16.04
CA LEU A 118 -6.58 3.65 -16.82
C LEU A 118 -6.64 4.09 -18.27
N SER A 119 -6.70 3.11 -19.17
CA SER A 119 -6.94 3.33 -20.59
C SER A 119 -7.70 2.15 -21.17
N ALA A 120 -8.75 2.42 -21.94
CA ALA A 120 -9.43 1.40 -22.73
C ALA A 120 -8.49 0.87 -23.83
N VAL A 121 -8.45 -0.44 -24.01
CA VAL A 121 -7.63 -1.12 -25.02
C VAL A 121 -8.42 -2.30 -25.63
N PRO A 122 -8.02 -2.83 -26.80
CA PRO A 122 -8.59 -4.08 -27.29
C PRO A 122 -8.43 -5.19 -26.24
N GLY A 123 -9.54 -5.83 -25.85
CA GLY A 123 -9.56 -6.88 -24.83
C GLY A 123 -9.83 -6.43 -23.39
N GLY A 124 -10.07 -5.13 -23.15
CA GLY A 124 -10.55 -4.63 -21.85
C GLY A 124 -9.90 -3.32 -21.43
N THR A 125 -9.45 -3.26 -20.18
CA THR A 125 -8.88 -2.05 -19.58
C THR A 125 -7.45 -2.31 -19.15
N ARG A 126 -6.53 -1.52 -19.70
CA ARG A 126 -5.16 -1.48 -19.20
C ARG A 126 -5.11 -0.53 -18.01
N ILE A 127 -4.61 -1.03 -16.88
CA ILE A 127 -4.44 -0.25 -15.66
C ILE A 127 -2.97 -0.28 -15.24
N THR A 128 -2.45 0.91 -14.94
CA THR A 128 -1.11 1.09 -14.36
C THR A 128 -1.29 1.51 -12.91
N PHE A 129 -0.96 0.63 -11.99
CA PHE A 129 -0.91 0.94 -10.58
C PHE A 129 0.51 1.33 -10.18
N THR A 130 0.64 2.43 -9.46
CA THR A 130 1.88 2.86 -8.82
C THR A 130 1.61 3.10 -7.34
N GLU A 131 2.22 2.29 -6.48
CA GLU A 131 2.14 2.47 -5.03
C GLU A 131 3.50 2.93 -4.51
N THR A 132 3.50 4.06 -3.81
CA THR A 132 4.67 4.62 -3.14
C THR A 132 4.49 4.46 -1.64
N ALA A 133 5.48 3.93 -0.94
CA ALA A 133 5.51 3.84 0.51
C ALA A 133 6.53 4.83 1.09
N GLU A 134 6.13 5.51 2.17
CA GLU A 134 6.97 6.42 2.94
C GLU A 134 7.48 5.74 4.22
N LEU A 135 8.74 5.30 4.20
CA LEU A 135 9.35 4.55 5.28
C LEU A 135 10.36 5.43 6.03
N LYS A 136 9.89 6.28 6.94
CA LYS A 136 10.78 7.19 7.68
C LYS A 136 11.80 6.45 8.56
N ASN A 137 11.41 5.34 9.18
CA ASN A 137 12.27 4.57 10.09
C ASN A 137 13.23 3.62 9.32
N PRO A 138 14.57 3.76 9.48
CA PRO A 138 15.57 2.94 8.79
C PRO A 138 15.41 1.43 8.96
N ILE A 139 15.08 0.96 10.17
CA ILE A 139 14.87 -0.46 10.45
C ILE A 139 13.65 -0.97 9.66
N LYS A 140 12.58 -0.17 9.55
CA LYS A 140 11.42 -0.52 8.73
C LYS A 140 11.75 -0.57 7.24
N ARG A 141 12.65 0.30 6.75
CA ARG A 141 13.13 0.26 5.35
C ARG A 141 13.80 -1.07 5.04
N LEU A 142 14.70 -1.52 5.93
CA LEU A 142 15.37 -2.80 5.80
C LEU A 142 14.39 -3.98 5.74
N PHE A 143 13.45 -4.06 6.67
CA PHE A 143 12.46 -5.14 6.68
C PHE A 143 11.48 -5.08 5.50
N ALA A 144 11.16 -3.89 4.98
CA ALA A 144 10.34 -3.75 3.79
C ALA A 144 11.07 -4.24 2.54
N GLN A 145 12.35 -3.89 2.40
CA GLN A 145 13.22 -4.32 1.31
C GLN A 145 13.39 -5.85 1.29
N LEU A 146 13.71 -6.46 2.44
CA LEU A 146 13.90 -7.92 2.53
C LEU A 146 12.58 -8.69 2.35
N GLY A 147 11.46 -8.12 2.79
CA GLY A 147 10.17 -8.80 2.77
C GLY A 147 9.36 -8.66 1.48
N GLY A 148 9.74 -7.78 0.55
CA GLY A 148 8.98 -7.49 -0.68
C GLY A 148 7.52 -7.13 -0.41
N LYS A 149 7.24 -6.50 0.74
CA LYS A 149 5.87 -6.36 1.27
C LYS A 149 4.99 -5.49 0.38
N LEU A 150 5.56 -4.44 -0.19
CA LEU A 150 4.85 -3.50 -1.06
C LEU A 150 4.37 -4.20 -2.33
N ASP A 151 5.27 -4.90 -3.02
CA ASP A 151 4.95 -5.67 -4.23
C ASP A 151 3.90 -6.74 -3.95
N ARG A 152 4.02 -7.48 -2.84
CA ARG A 152 3.05 -8.52 -2.49
C ARG A 152 1.66 -7.95 -2.25
N ARG A 153 1.55 -6.84 -1.51
CA ARG A 153 0.27 -6.17 -1.24
C ARG A 153 -0.35 -5.65 -2.54
N LEU A 154 0.45 -5.00 -3.38
CA LEU A 154 -0.04 -4.46 -4.65
C LEU A 154 -0.50 -5.60 -5.58
N ASN A 155 0.29 -6.67 -5.70
CA ASN A 155 -0.08 -7.83 -6.49
C ASN A 155 -1.36 -8.49 -5.97
N GLN A 156 -1.54 -8.62 -4.64
CA GLN A 156 -2.77 -9.16 -4.05
C GLN A 156 -3.99 -8.30 -4.35
N TYR A 157 -3.85 -6.97 -4.27
CA TYR A 157 -4.92 -6.04 -4.64
C TYR A 157 -5.32 -6.21 -6.11
N ILE A 158 -4.33 -6.25 -7.02
CA ILE A 158 -4.59 -6.41 -8.46
C ILE A 158 -5.18 -7.79 -8.77
N HIS A 159 -4.73 -8.84 -8.09
CA HIS A 159 -5.26 -10.19 -8.25
C HIS A 159 -6.76 -10.24 -7.95
N GLN A 160 -7.16 -9.70 -6.79
CA GLN A 160 -8.57 -9.67 -6.38
C GLN A 160 -9.42 -8.84 -7.35
N LEU A 161 -8.90 -7.71 -7.84
CA LEU A 161 -9.58 -6.90 -8.85
C LEU A 161 -9.83 -7.69 -10.14
N LYS A 162 -8.81 -8.43 -10.59
CA LYS A 162 -8.89 -9.26 -11.80
C LYS A 162 -9.83 -10.45 -11.60
N GLU A 163 -9.79 -11.12 -10.45
CA GLU A 163 -10.71 -12.23 -10.16
C GLU A 163 -12.18 -11.78 -10.12
N ALA A 164 -12.46 -10.61 -9.57
CA ALA A 164 -13.82 -10.11 -9.45
C ALA A 164 -14.43 -9.62 -10.77
N HIS A 165 -13.59 -9.19 -11.72
CA HIS A 165 -14.06 -8.48 -12.92
C HIS A 165 -13.58 -9.06 -14.25
N ASN A 166 -12.65 -10.01 -14.29
CA ASN A 166 -12.37 -10.71 -15.53
C ASN A 166 -13.60 -11.56 -15.88
N GLN A 167 -14.34 -11.11 -16.88
CA GLN A 167 -15.46 -11.85 -17.48
C GLN A 167 -15.03 -12.45 -18.82
#